data_AF-A0A060C0I4-F1
#
_entry.id   AF-A0A060C0I4-F1
#
_cell.length_a   1.000
_cell.length_b   1.000
_cell.length_c   1.000
_cell.angle_alpha   90.00
_cell.angle_beta   90.00
_cell.angle_gamma   90.00
#
_symmetry.space_group_name_H-M   'P 1'
#
loop_
_entity.id
_entity.type
_entity.pdbx_description
1 polymer ?
#
loop_
_entity_poly.entity_id
_entity_poly.type
_entity_poly.pdbx_seq_one_letter_code
_entity_poly.pdbx_strand_id
1 'polypeptide(L)'
;MMKIVFLTFDDGPIPETTPWILDLLDKYNIKATFFCVGDNVRKYPHLYRMLIERGHHVGNHTFNHVQGLFTRTENFVENAEKAASFIQSPLFRPPHGHMR
;
A
#
# COMPACT_ATOMS: atom_id res chain seq x y z
N MET A 1 -30.35 -6.03 -3.47
CA MET A 1 -29.12 -5.63 -2.74
C MET A 1 -27.94 -5.81 -3.67
N MET A 2 -27.06 -4.81 -3.74
CA MET A 2 -25.85 -4.87 -4.55
C MET A 2 -24.79 -5.71 -3.82
N LYS A 3 -24.18 -6.70 -4.51
CA LYS A 3 -23.09 -7.52 -3.96
C LYS A 3 -21.77 -6.97 -4.50
N ILE A 4 -20.97 -6.36 -3.64
CA ILE A 4 -19.67 -5.79 -3.98
C ILE A 4 -18.61 -6.37 -3.06
N VAL A 5 -17.43 -6.63 -3.62
CA VAL A 5 -16.21 -7.00 -2.89
C VAL A 5 -15.10 -6.04 -3.32
N PHE A 6 -14.27 -5.62 -2.38
CA PHE A 6 -13.09 -4.79 -2.63
C PHE A 6 -11.84 -5.63 -2.45
N LEU A 7 -11.01 -5.69 -3.49
CA LEU A 7 -9.69 -6.31 -3.40
C LEU A 7 -8.69 -5.30 -2.86
N THR A 8 -7.89 -5.73 -1.90
CA THR A 8 -6.81 -4.93 -1.33
C THR A 8 -5.55 -5.76 -1.19
N PHE A 9 -4.40 -5.18 -1.47
CA PHE A 9 -3.09 -5.83 -1.38
C PHE A 9 -2.17 -5.00 -0.49
N ASP A 10 -1.44 -5.67 0.39
CA ASP A 10 -0.50 -5.02 1.31
C ASP A 10 0.96 -5.23 0.82
N ASP A 11 1.92 -4.60 1.50
CA ASP A 11 3.38 -4.77 1.36
C ASP A 11 4.04 -4.25 0.09
N GLY A 12 3.29 -3.99 -0.97
CA GLY A 12 3.80 -3.51 -2.25
C GLY A 12 4.47 -2.12 -2.22
N PRO A 13 5.03 -1.65 -3.35
CA PRO A 13 5.22 -2.40 -4.60
C PRO A 13 6.44 -3.35 -4.54
N ILE A 14 6.32 -4.52 -5.16
CA ILE A 14 7.36 -5.55 -5.24
C ILE A 14 7.67 -5.83 -6.73
N PRO A 15 8.96 -5.83 -7.15
CA PRO A 15 9.33 -6.21 -8.51
C PRO A 15 8.78 -7.58 -8.91
N GLU A 16 8.47 -7.76 -10.19
CA GLU A 16 7.85 -8.96 -10.78
C GLU A 16 6.41 -9.23 -10.32
N THR A 17 6.16 -9.30 -9.01
CA THR A 17 4.84 -9.58 -8.43
C THR A 17 3.82 -8.47 -8.67
N THR A 18 4.18 -7.20 -8.43
CA THR A 18 3.25 -6.09 -8.64
C THR A 18 2.84 -5.95 -10.12
N PRO A 19 3.76 -5.96 -11.10
CA PRO A 19 3.38 -6.00 -12.52
C PRO A 19 2.46 -7.18 -12.86
N TRP A 20 2.76 -8.38 -12.38
CA TRP A 20 1.94 -9.55 -12.64
C TRP A 20 0.51 -9.43 -12.08
N ILE A 21 0.35 -8.90 -10.86
CA ILE A 21 -0.98 -8.62 -10.28
C ILE A 21 -1.72 -7.59 -11.13
N LEU A 22 -1.05 -6.52 -11.57
CA LEU A 22 -1.68 -5.48 -12.40
C LEU A 22 -2.16 -6.03 -13.75
N ASP A 23 -1.34 -6.84 -14.41
CA ASP A 23 -1.72 -7.48 -15.68
C ASP A 23 -2.94 -8.41 -15.49
N LEU A 24 -3.02 -9.11 -14.36
CA LEU A 24 -4.18 -9.94 -14.04
C LEU A 24 -5.43 -9.09 -13.76
N LEU A 25 -5.30 -8.01 -12.99
CA LEU A 25 -6.41 -7.09 -12.71
C LEU A 25 -6.93 -6.43 -13.99
N ASP A 26 -6.03 -6.00 -14.89
CA ASP A 26 -6.40 -5.43 -16.19
C ASP A 26 -7.11 -6.45 -17.08
N LYS A 27 -6.64 -7.71 -17.12
CA LYS A 27 -7.30 -8.80 -17.86
C LYS A 27 -8.77 -8.98 -17.47
N TYR A 28 -9.10 -8.78 -16.20
CA TYR A 28 -10.46 -8.88 -15.69
C TYR A 28 -11.18 -7.53 -15.57
N ASN A 29 -10.54 -6.43 -15.98
CA ASN A 29 -11.04 -5.06 -15.84
C ASN A 29 -11.45 -4.71 -14.38
N ILE A 30 -10.62 -5.13 -13.41
CA ILE A 30 -10.85 -4.92 -11.98
C ILE A 30 -9.88 -3.85 -11.46
N LYS A 31 -10.37 -2.98 -10.57
CA LYS A 31 -9.54 -2.06 -9.79
C LYS A 31 -9.46 -2.50 -8.33
N ALA A 32 -8.38 -2.09 -7.67
CA ALA A 32 -8.02 -2.54 -6.33
C ALA A 32 -7.33 -1.40 -5.56
N THR A 33 -7.14 -1.60 -4.26
CA THR A 33 -6.38 -0.67 -3.40
C THR A 33 -5.10 -1.34 -2.90
N PHE A 34 -3.95 -0.67 -3.07
CA PHE A 34 -2.65 -1.18 -2.65
C PHE A 34 -2.12 -0.39 -1.45
N PHE A 35 -2.04 -1.02 -0.28
CA PHE A 35 -1.39 -0.44 0.89
C PHE A 35 0.12 -0.69 0.80
N CYS A 36 0.85 0.36 0.44
CA CYS A 36 2.26 0.27 0.10
C CYS A 36 3.16 0.55 1.30
N VAL A 37 4.27 -0.18 1.39
CA VAL A 37 5.34 0.11 2.34
C VAL A 37 6.21 1.23 1.78
N GLY A 38 6.45 2.26 2.59
CA GLY A 38 7.15 3.48 2.14
C GLY A 38 8.56 3.20 1.60
N ASP A 39 9.32 2.28 2.21
CA ASP A 39 10.64 1.92 1.72
C ASP A 39 10.60 1.23 0.34
N ASN A 40 9.56 0.46 0.06
CA ASN A 40 9.34 -0.15 -1.25
C ASN A 40 8.98 0.89 -2.32
N VAL A 41 8.16 1.88 -1.98
CA VAL A 41 7.87 3.02 -2.87
C VAL A 41 9.13 3.82 -3.17
N ARG A 42 9.98 4.07 -2.17
CA ARG A 42 11.28 4.74 -2.35
C ARG A 42 12.22 3.96 -3.27
N LYS A 43 12.28 2.64 -3.13
CA LYS A 43 13.14 1.75 -3.96
C LYS A 43 12.60 1.59 -5.38
N TYR A 44 11.28 1.53 -5.54
CA TYR A 44 10.62 1.23 -6.81
C TYR A 44 9.54 2.27 -7.18
N PRO A 45 9.91 3.56 -7.33
CA PRO A 45 8.94 4.62 -7.58
C PRO A 45 8.20 4.46 -8.91
N HIS A 46 8.81 3.79 -9.89
CA HIS A 46 8.18 3.49 -11.18
C HIS A 46 7.01 2.49 -11.04
N LEU A 47 7.14 1.48 -10.16
CA LEU A 47 6.04 0.53 -9.89
C LEU A 47 4.90 1.21 -9.14
N TYR A 48 5.21 2.07 -8.16
CA TYR A 48 4.18 2.85 -7.47
C TYR A 48 3.42 3.76 -8.43
N ARG A 49 4.13 4.44 -9.35
CA ARG A 49 3.49 5.25 -10.39
C ARG A 49 2.60 4.41 -11.31
N MET A 50 3.05 3.22 -11.69
CA MET A 50 2.26 2.29 -12.51
C MET A 50 0.94 1.88 -11.84
N LEU A 51 0.90 1.72 -10.50
CA LEU A 51 -0.36 1.48 -9.77
C LEU A 51 -1.37 2.62 -10.03
N ILE A 52 -0.91 3.87 -9.92
CA ILE A 52 -1.74 5.07 -10.08
C ILE A 52 -2.15 5.25 -11.55
N GLU A 53 -1.21 5.13 -12.48
CA GLU A 53 -1.45 5.28 -13.92
C GLU A 53 -2.45 4.24 -14.46
N ARG A 54 -2.46 3.03 -13.88
CA ARG A 54 -3.45 1.99 -14.20
C ARG A 54 -4.76 2.15 -13.43
N GLY A 55 -4.95 3.23 -12.68
CA GLY A 55 -6.22 3.60 -12.04
C GLY A 55 -6.53 2.85 -10.73
N HIS A 56 -5.51 2.30 -10.07
CA HIS A 56 -5.67 1.72 -8.73
C HIS A 56 -5.55 2.79 -7.65
N HIS A 57 -6.18 2.55 -6.50
CA HIS A 57 -5.96 3.38 -5.32
C HIS A 57 -4.72 2.89 -4.58
N VAL A 58 -4.10 3.79 -3.84
CA VAL A 58 -2.93 3.50 -2.99
C VAL A 58 -3.20 3.96 -1.57
N GLY A 59 -2.59 3.29 -0.60
CA GLY A 59 -2.66 3.62 0.82
C GLY A 59 -1.32 3.42 1.49
N ASN A 60 -1.18 3.95 2.70
CA ASN A 60 0.04 3.90 3.50
C ASN A 60 0.05 2.64 4.39
N HIS A 61 1.14 1.87 4.34
CA HIS A 61 1.38 0.69 5.16
C HIS A 61 2.62 0.80 6.06
N THR A 62 2.89 2.01 6.56
CA THR A 62 4.12 2.45 7.27
C THR A 62 5.38 2.40 6.39
N PHE A 63 6.47 3.03 6.85
CA PHE A 63 7.69 3.10 6.05
C PHE A 63 8.50 1.79 6.07
N ASN A 64 8.64 1.15 7.23
CA ASN A 64 9.41 -0.09 7.39
C ASN A 64 8.57 -1.30 7.82
N HIS A 65 7.26 -1.29 7.59
CA HIS A 65 6.34 -2.37 8.01
C HIS A 65 6.40 -2.64 9.53
N VAL A 66 6.41 -1.57 10.33
CA VAL A 66 6.50 -1.66 11.80
C VAL A 66 5.15 -2.01 12.42
N GLN A 67 5.16 -2.87 13.44
CA GLN A 67 3.95 -3.35 14.11
C GLN A 67 3.52 -2.41 15.24
N GLY A 68 2.26 -1.98 15.28
CA GLY A 68 1.75 -1.07 16.29
C GLY A 68 1.95 -1.58 17.73
N LEU A 69 1.63 -2.85 18.02
CA LEU A 69 1.76 -3.41 19.38
C LEU A 69 3.20 -3.36 19.90
N PHE A 70 4.19 -3.66 19.06
CA PHE A 70 5.60 -3.81 19.46
C PHE A 70 6.46 -2.56 19.26
N THR A 71 5.87 -1.51 18.69
CA THR A 71 6.56 -0.25 18.41
C THR A 71 5.98 0.84 19.31
N ARG A 72 6.83 1.69 19.91
CA ARG A 72 6.33 2.87 20.65
C ARG A 72 5.44 3.72 19.76
N THR A 73 4.41 4.34 20.34
CA THR A 73 3.44 5.16 19.60
C THR A 73 4.13 6.23 18.77
N GLU A 74 5.11 6.93 19.34
CA GLU A 74 5.88 7.97 18.64
C GLU A 74 6.58 7.40 17.39
N ASN A 75 7.33 6.31 17.54
CA ASN A 75 8.05 5.66 16.44
C ASN A 75 7.12 5.10 15.35
N PHE A 76 5.92 4.64 15.74
CA PHE A 76 4.91 4.13 14.80
C PHE A 76 4.33 5.27 13.96
N VAL A 77 3.97 6.39 14.61
CA VAL A 77 3.49 7.60 13.94
C VAL A 77 4.55 8.16 13.02
N GLU A 78 5.80 8.30 13.49
CA GLU A 78 6.93 8.76 12.64
C GLU A 78 7.14 7.86 11.42
N ASN A 79 6.96 6.53 11.56
CA ASN A 79 7.04 5.61 10.43
C ASN A 79 5.89 5.82 9.43
N ALA A 80 4.67 6.07 9.91
CA ALA A 80 3.53 6.37 9.07
C ALA A 80 3.71 7.71 8.35
N GLU A 81 4.14 8.76 9.05
CA GLU A 81 4.42 10.08 8.48
C GLU A 81 5.55 10.04 7.46
N LYS A 82 6.62 9.30 7.74
CA LYS A 82 7.70 9.10 6.78
C LYS A 82 7.20 8.42 5.51
N ALA A 83 6.34 7.42 5.61
CA ALA A 83 5.71 6.82 4.42
C ALA A 83 4.79 7.79 3.69
N ALA A 84 4.08 8.67 4.40
CA ALA A 84 3.21 9.69 3.80
C ALA A 84 3.98 10.70 2.93
N SER A 85 5.27 10.92 3.20
CA SER A 85 6.12 11.74 2.32
C SER A 85 6.34 11.13 0.92
N PHE A 86 6.15 9.80 0.77
CA PHE A 86 6.23 9.08 -0.51
C PHE A 86 4.87 8.68 -1.06
N ILE A 87 3.86 8.52 -0.19
CA ILE A 87 2.53 8.00 -0.52
C ILE A 87 1.50 9.07 -0.20
N GLN A 88 1.08 9.81 -1.21
CA GLN A 88 0.06 10.85 -1.09
C GLN A 88 -1.33 10.22 -1.09
N SER A 89 -1.79 9.78 0.08
CA SER A 89 -3.11 9.16 0.24
C SER A 89 -3.68 9.41 1.64
N PRO A 90 -5.00 9.62 1.78
CA PRO A 90 -5.65 9.65 3.09
C PRO A 90 -5.87 8.24 3.67
N LEU A 91 -5.59 7.18 2.91
CA LEU A 91 -5.81 5.80 3.32
C LEU A 91 -4.61 5.26 4.09
N PHE A 92 -4.89 4.58 5.19
CA PHE A 92 -3.89 3.90 6.00
C PHE A 92 -4.37 2.50 6.38
N ARG A 93 -3.44 1.55 6.42
CA ARG A 93 -3.65 0.23 7.00
C ARG A 93 -2.45 -0.09 7.90
N PRO A 94 -2.65 -0.45 9.17
CA PRO A 94 -1.55 -0.86 10.04
C PRO A 94 -1.02 -2.25 9.65
N PRO A 95 0.31 -2.47 9.63
CA PRO A 95 0.89 -3.79 9.55
C PRO A 95 0.28 -4.76 10.56
N HIS A 96 -0.09 -5.96 10.09
CA HIS A 96 -0.73 -7.02 10.88
C HIS A 96 -2.08 -6.64 11.53
N GLY A 97 -2.72 -5.53 11.14
CA GLY A 97 -4.01 -5.11 11.71
C GLY A 97 -3.90 -4.48 13.10
N HIS A 98 -2.68 -4.21 13.58
CA HIS A 98 -2.44 -3.70 14.93
C HIS A 98 -2.28 -2.18 14.95
N MET A 99 -3.31 -1.48 15.45
CA MET A 99 -3.23 -0.05 15.74
C MET A 99 -2.72 0.22 17.16
N ARG A 100 -2.36 1.48 17.42
CA ARG A 100 -2.06 2.04 18.73
C ARG A 100 -3.09 3.10 19.10
#